data_AF-A0A4S8ESS3-F1
#
_entry.id   AF-A0A4S8ESS3-F1
#
_cell.length_a   1.000
_cell.length_b   1.000
_cell.length_c   1.000
_cell.angle_alpha   90.00
_cell.angle_beta   90.00
_cell.angle_gamma   90.00
#
_symmetry.space_group_name_H-M   'P 1'
#
loop_
_entity.id
_entity.type
_entity.pdbx_description
1 polymer ?
#
loop_
_entity_poly.entity_id
_entity_poly.type
_entity_poly.pdbx_seq_one_letter_code
_entity_poly.pdbx_strand_id
1 'polypeptide(L)'
;MIMKNTEPLHYRPSNTEKFKQTVWIVAVCTLPVLAAAQTPASKLRETIGLDTIGMNLAYVEQQLGPAMRSDGNEHSFMVNGCAFTLTTDQQGRSIHMVEIRTSKACPFTMGQFLSKEDSTPIHGLTFQGVESIAGKWHYKASCIYLCGNGVPSHVYYWLPGDNANRNIEVAFGRDLDDEEVQPALQKMNDRLVAQLSEEFVQFGQFNCLPNKGNEVMAEAMRSVQIDRVVFGRERIDLQLGIDCVEG
;
A
#
# COMPACT_ATOMS: atom_id res chain seq x y z
N MET A 1 43.18 51.21 14.32
CA MET A 1 42.94 52.58 14.83
C MET A 1 41.56 52.58 15.49
N ILE A 2 41.52 52.58 16.83
CA ILE A 2 41.07 53.72 17.68
C ILE A 2 39.56 53.94 17.50
N MET A 3 38.70 53.28 18.29
CA MET A 3 38.18 53.68 19.62
C MET A 3 37.56 55.10 19.70
N LYS A 4 36.49 55.18 20.52
CA LYS A 4 35.92 56.36 21.24
C LYS A 4 34.72 57.03 20.52
N ASN A 5 33.65 57.45 21.18
CA ASN A 5 33.33 57.51 22.61
C ASN A 5 31.83 57.89 22.81
N THR A 6 31.24 57.29 23.85
CA THR A 6 30.44 57.89 24.94
C THR A 6 29.55 59.14 24.73
N GLU A 7 28.24 58.96 25.03
CA GLU A 7 27.40 59.59 26.10
C GLU A 7 27.49 61.12 26.39
N PRO A 8 26.58 61.71 27.22
CA PRO A 8 25.16 61.46 27.54
C PRO A 8 24.35 62.79 27.46
N LEU A 9 23.07 62.82 27.87
CA LEU A 9 22.55 63.88 28.74
C LEU A 9 21.15 63.55 29.29
N HIS A 10 21.08 63.56 30.60
CA HIS A 10 19.87 63.52 31.41
C HIS A 10 18.93 64.70 31.12
N TYR A 11 17.63 64.42 31.08
CA TYR A 11 16.61 65.39 31.49
C TYR A 11 15.48 64.69 32.26
N ARG A 12 15.29 65.13 33.50
CA ARG A 12 14.15 64.84 34.39
C ARG A 12 13.59 66.20 34.80
N PRO A 13 12.30 66.47 34.59
CA PRO A 13 11.42 66.72 35.74
C PRO A 13 10.01 66.13 35.48
N SER A 14 9.42 65.40 36.41
CA SER A 14 8.67 65.81 37.61
C SER A 14 7.16 65.92 37.37
N ASN A 15 6.43 65.30 38.30
CA ASN A 15 5.09 65.63 38.78
C ASN A 15 3.85 65.03 38.09
N THR A 16 3.32 64.04 38.82
CA THR A 16 1.94 63.95 39.32
C THR A 16 0.82 64.15 38.31
N GLU A 17 0.17 63.05 37.91
CA GLU A 17 -1.28 63.00 37.86
C GLU A 17 -1.81 61.57 38.08
N LYS A 18 -2.56 61.45 39.17
CA LYS A 18 -3.84 60.72 39.31
C LYS A 18 -3.88 59.24 38.88
N PHE A 19 -3.84 58.42 39.93
CA PHE A 19 -4.55 57.15 40.08
C PHE A 19 -5.80 57.02 39.19
N LYS A 20 -5.74 56.10 38.22
CA LYS A 20 -6.89 55.29 37.81
C LYS A 20 -6.43 53.84 37.82
N GLN A 21 -6.86 53.11 38.84
CA GLN A 21 -6.75 51.66 38.89
C GLN A 21 -7.65 51.09 37.79
N THR A 22 -7.07 50.83 36.63
CA THR A 22 -7.70 49.99 35.61
C THR A 22 -7.51 48.54 36.05
N VAL A 23 -8.57 47.97 36.61
CA VAL A 23 -8.69 46.54 36.86
C VAL A 23 -8.65 45.83 35.50
N TRP A 24 -7.50 45.24 35.16
CA TRP A 24 -7.40 44.34 34.03
C TRP A 24 -7.97 42.99 34.45
N ILE A 25 -9.22 42.72 34.05
CA ILE A 25 -9.77 41.37 34.07
C ILE A 25 -8.93 40.55 33.09
N VAL A 26 -8.02 39.73 33.60
CA VAL A 26 -7.36 38.68 32.82
C VAL A 26 -8.43 37.63 32.54
N ALA A 27 -9.09 37.74 31.39
CA ALA A 27 -9.91 36.68 30.86
C ALA A 27 -8.98 35.52 30.49
N VAL A 28 -8.91 34.51 31.38
CA VAL A 28 -8.31 33.22 31.07
C VAL A 28 -9.22 32.56 30.03
N CYS A 29 -8.90 32.76 28.76
CA CYS A 29 -9.47 31.99 27.66
C CYS A 29 -8.97 30.55 27.78
N THR A 30 -9.72 29.71 28.48
CA THR A 30 -9.66 28.26 28.32
C THR A 30 -10.15 27.94 26.92
N LEU A 31 -9.23 27.96 25.94
CA LEU A 31 -9.52 27.41 24.61
C LEU A 31 -9.75 25.92 24.80
N PRO A 32 -10.94 25.38 24.45
CA PRO A 32 -11.10 23.94 24.38
C PRO A 32 -10.14 23.44 23.30
N VAL A 33 -9.21 22.57 23.70
CA VAL A 33 -8.43 21.77 22.75
C VAL A 33 -9.44 20.89 22.02
N LEU A 34 -9.83 21.33 20.82
CA LEU A 34 -10.58 20.51 19.88
C LEU A 34 -9.66 19.34 19.52
N ALA A 35 -9.85 18.21 20.20
CA ALA A 35 -9.34 16.94 19.75
C ALA A 35 -9.92 16.71 18.35
N ALA A 36 -9.09 16.86 17.32
CA ALA A 36 -9.48 16.55 15.95
C ALA A 36 -9.90 15.08 15.93
N ALA A 37 -11.20 14.82 15.77
CA ALA A 37 -11.67 13.48 15.49
C ALA A 37 -11.03 13.05 14.17
N GLN A 38 -10.05 12.15 14.24
CA GLN A 38 -9.48 11.51 13.07
C GLN A 38 -10.63 10.89 12.28
N THR A 39 -10.73 11.22 10.98
CA THR A 39 -11.76 10.61 10.16
C THR A 39 -11.50 9.10 10.08
N PRO A 40 -12.52 8.25 10.05
CA PRO A 40 -12.34 6.80 10.01
C PRO A 40 -11.41 6.31 8.87
N ALA A 41 -11.35 7.05 7.77
CA ALA A 41 -10.42 6.83 6.66
C ALA A 41 -8.95 7.12 7.01
N SER A 42 -8.66 8.13 7.84
CA SER A 42 -7.28 8.40 8.28
C SER A 42 -6.78 7.31 9.20
N LYS A 43 -7.63 6.81 10.11
CA LYS A 43 -7.28 5.71 11.03
C LYS A 43 -6.93 4.42 10.30
N LEU A 44 -7.71 4.04 9.27
CA LEU A 44 -7.41 2.87 8.44
C LEU A 44 -6.06 3.01 7.75
N ARG A 45 -5.79 4.17 7.14
CA ARG A 45 -4.53 4.46 6.44
C ARG A 45 -3.32 4.50 7.38
N GLU A 46 -3.52 4.96 8.61
CA GLU A 46 -2.48 4.99 9.66
C GLU A 46 -2.18 3.60 10.23
N THR A 47 -3.17 2.70 10.25
CA THR A 47 -3.02 1.36 10.83
C THR A 47 -2.53 0.32 9.81
N ILE A 48 -2.99 0.43 8.56
CA ILE A 48 -2.68 -0.52 7.50
C ILE A 48 -1.63 0.06 6.55
N GLY A 49 -0.47 -0.58 6.51
CA GLY A 49 0.66 -0.25 5.64
C GLY A 49 1.78 -1.29 5.79
N LEU A 50 2.96 -1.05 5.22
CA LEU A 50 4.06 -2.01 5.29
C LEU A 50 4.47 -2.36 6.74
N ASP A 51 4.23 -1.48 7.70
CA ASP A 51 4.47 -1.73 9.13
C ASP A 51 3.51 -2.71 9.78
N THR A 52 2.37 -2.99 9.16
CA THR A 52 1.44 -4.03 9.62
C THR A 52 2.11 -5.41 9.63
N ILE A 53 3.10 -5.64 8.76
CA ILE A 53 3.85 -6.90 8.71
C ILE A 53 4.70 -7.06 9.98
N GLY A 54 4.38 -8.10 10.76
CA GLY A 54 4.97 -8.40 12.06
C GLY A 54 4.14 -7.90 13.24
N MET A 55 3.07 -7.12 13.02
CA MET A 55 2.16 -6.74 14.10
C MET A 55 1.35 -7.95 14.59
N ASN A 56 0.94 -7.89 15.86
CA ASN A 56 0.00 -8.85 16.41
C ASN A 56 -1.43 -8.55 15.93
N LEU A 57 -2.20 -9.59 15.59
CA LEU A 57 -3.59 -9.44 15.15
C LEU A 57 -4.44 -8.66 16.16
N ALA A 58 -4.32 -8.98 17.46
CA ALA A 58 -5.11 -8.34 18.51
C ALA A 58 -4.84 -6.84 18.61
N TYR A 59 -3.62 -6.38 18.27
CA TYR A 59 -3.31 -4.96 18.21
C TYR A 59 -4.09 -4.28 17.07
N VAL A 60 -4.15 -4.90 15.89
CA VAL A 60 -4.92 -4.36 14.76
C VAL A 60 -6.42 -4.37 15.07
N GLU A 61 -6.93 -5.45 15.68
CA GLU A 61 -8.34 -5.54 16.08
C GLU A 61 -8.73 -4.51 17.14
N GLN A 62 -7.81 -4.17 18.06
CA GLN A 62 -8.03 -3.08 19.01
C GLN A 62 -8.19 -1.73 18.31
N GLN A 63 -7.51 -1.52 17.18
CA GLN A 63 -7.60 -0.27 16.42
C GLN A 63 -8.80 -0.23 15.47
N LEU A 64 -9.09 -1.32 14.78
CA LEU A 64 -10.04 -1.35 13.66
C LEU A 64 -11.36 -2.08 13.97
N GLY A 65 -11.44 -2.74 15.12
CA GLY A 65 -12.50 -3.68 15.46
C GLY A 65 -12.13 -5.12 15.09
N PRO A 66 -12.89 -6.12 15.60
CA PRO A 66 -12.62 -7.52 15.31
C PRO A 66 -12.81 -7.86 13.83
N ALA A 67 -12.14 -8.90 13.36
CA ALA A 67 -12.38 -9.43 12.02
C ALA A 67 -13.86 -9.85 11.86
N MET A 68 -14.44 -9.58 10.68
CA MET A 68 -15.80 -10.02 10.36
C MET A 68 -15.90 -11.54 10.21
N ARG A 69 -14.81 -12.13 9.72
CA ARG A 69 -14.66 -13.57 9.47
C ARG A 69 -13.21 -13.96 9.71
N SER A 70 -13.00 -15.16 10.23
CA SER A 70 -11.67 -15.75 10.36
C SER A 70 -11.75 -17.22 9.95
N ASP A 71 -10.91 -17.60 8.99
CA ASP A 71 -10.79 -18.96 8.48
C ASP A 71 -9.34 -19.41 8.61
N GLY A 72 -9.04 -20.17 9.66
CA GLY A 72 -7.65 -20.51 10.00
C GLY A 72 -6.84 -19.25 10.30
N ASN A 73 -5.82 -18.99 9.48
CA ASN A 73 -4.91 -17.85 9.65
C ASN A 73 -5.32 -16.61 8.86
N GLU A 74 -6.42 -16.67 8.10
CA GLU A 74 -6.94 -15.54 7.33
C GLU A 74 -8.03 -14.83 8.11
N HIS A 75 -7.90 -13.51 8.22
CA HIS A 75 -8.80 -12.65 8.99
C HIS A 75 -9.32 -11.53 8.09
N SER A 76 -10.61 -11.56 7.76
CA SER A 76 -11.22 -10.60 6.83
C SER A 76 -11.88 -9.43 7.55
N PHE A 77 -11.63 -8.23 7.06
CA PHE A 77 -12.10 -6.96 7.62
C PHE A 77 -12.88 -6.15 6.58
N MET A 78 -13.87 -5.38 7.06
CA MET A 78 -14.53 -4.31 6.29
C MET A 78 -14.56 -3.07 7.15
N VAL A 79 -13.74 -2.09 6.81
CA VAL A 79 -13.65 -0.83 7.55
C VAL A 79 -14.04 0.31 6.63
N ASN A 80 -15.16 0.96 6.92
CA ASN A 80 -15.72 2.04 6.08
C ASN A 80 -15.91 1.67 4.60
N GLY A 81 -16.25 0.41 4.31
CA GLY A 81 -16.41 -0.10 2.94
C GLY A 81 -15.12 -0.50 2.24
N CYS A 82 -13.96 -0.37 2.90
CA CYS A 82 -12.70 -0.94 2.42
C CYS A 82 -12.53 -2.36 2.93
N ALA A 83 -12.44 -3.32 2.00
CA ALA A 83 -12.23 -4.73 2.31
C ALA A 83 -10.75 -5.08 2.26
N PHE A 84 -10.26 -5.77 3.29
CA PHE A 84 -8.91 -6.29 3.34
C PHE A 84 -8.84 -7.55 4.19
N THR A 85 -7.82 -8.36 3.96
CA THR A 85 -7.54 -9.61 4.68
C THR A 85 -6.13 -9.51 5.27
N LEU A 86 -6.01 -9.92 6.53
CA LEU A 86 -4.72 -10.11 7.20
C LEU A 86 -4.47 -11.59 7.33
N THR A 87 -3.29 -12.06 6.93
CA THR A 87 -2.89 -13.45 7.12
C THR A 87 -1.83 -13.52 8.21
N THR A 88 -2.10 -14.33 9.23
CA THR A 88 -1.17 -14.56 10.36
C THR A 88 -0.28 -15.77 10.12
N ASP A 89 0.86 -15.82 10.80
CA ASP A 89 1.72 -17.01 10.80
C ASP A 89 0.96 -18.25 11.31
N GLN A 90 1.54 -19.44 11.12
CA GLN A 90 0.94 -20.72 11.53
C GLN A 90 0.60 -20.82 13.04
N GLN A 91 1.12 -19.91 13.85
CA GLN A 91 0.88 -19.86 15.29
C GLN A 91 -0.09 -18.73 15.66
N GLY A 92 -0.64 -17.99 14.69
CA GLY A 92 -1.54 -16.86 14.88
C GLY A 92 -0.89 -15.65 15.56
N ARG A 93 0.45 -15.58 15.62
CA ARG A 93 1.14 -14.61 16.49
C ARG A 93 1.39 -13.26 15.82
N SER A 94 1.74 -13.31 14.54
CA SER A 94 2.13 -12.13 13.78
C SER A 94 1.52 -12.15 12.38
N ILE A 95 1.16 -10.97 11.87
CA ILE A 95 0.70 -10.79 10.50
C ILE A 95 1.91 -10.91 9.58
N HIS A 96 1.85 -11.80 8.58
CA HIS A 96 2.93 -11.98 7.60
C HIS A 96 2.54 -11.54 6.18
N MET A 97 1.24 -11.37 5.92
CA MET A 97 0.70 -10.88 4.66
C MET A 97 -0.56 -10.04 4.88
N VAL A 98 -0.75 -9.06 4.00
CA VAL A 98 -1.96 -8.25 3.89
C VAL A 98 -2.40 -8.24 2.44
N GLU A 99 -3.68 -8.49 2.19
CA GLU A 99 -4.35 -8.26 0.91
C GLU A 99 -5.42 -7.18 1.06
N ILE A 100 -5.43 -6.19 0.18
CA ILE A 100 -6.42 -5.11 0.14
C ILE A 100 -7.14 -5.18 -1.19
N ARG A 101 -8.48 -5.23 -1.18
CA ARG A 101 -9.29 -5.04 -2.39
C ARG A 101 -9.41 -3.55 -2.69
N THR A 102 -8.89 -3.11 -3.83
CA THR A 102 -8.87 -1.68 -4.18
C THR A 102 -10.27 -1.20 -4.54
N SER A 103 -10.73 -0.15 -3.89
CA SER A 103 -12.01 0.49 -4.18
C SER A 103 -11.94 1.97 -3.79
N LYS A 104 -12.95 2.76 -4.20
CA LYS A 104 -13.07 4.17 -3.79
C LYS A 104 -13.18 4.35 -2.27
N ALA A 105 -13.61 3.31 -1.54
CA ALA A 105 -13.70 3.33 -0.09
C ALA A 105 -12.33 3.12 0.60
N CYS A 106 -11.34 2.60 -0.14
CA CYS A 106 -10.00 2.37 0.38
C CYS A 106 -9.13 3.62 0.18
N PRO A 107 -8.67 4.28 1.27
CA PRO A 107 -7.98 5.57 1.22
C PRO A 107 -6.47 5.43 0.93
N PHE A 108 -6.06 4.36 0.25
CA PHE A 108 -4.65 4.04 0.05
C PHE A 108 -4.06 4.71 -1.19
N THR A 109 -2.77 5.07 -1.09
CA THR A 109 -2.00 5.73 -2.15
C THR A 109 -0.73 4.94 -2.46
N MET A 110 -0.20 5.10 -3.68
CA MET A 110 1.00 4.39 -4.13
C MET A 110 2.20 4.62 -3.20
N GLY A 111 2.37 5.84 -2.68
CA GLY A 111 3.50 6.16 -1.80
C GLY A 111 3.59 5.30 -0.53
N GLN A 112 2.46 4.80 -0.04
CA GLN A 112 2.43 3.92 1.13
C GLN A 112 3.10 2.56 0.90
N PHE A 113 3.21 2.11 -0.36
CA PHE A 113 3.76 0.80 -0.71
C PHE A 113 5.11 0.90 -1.42
N LEU A 114 5.44 2.07 -1.99
CA LEU A 114 6.66 2.27 -2.76
C LEU A 114 7.80 2.93 -1.96
N SER A 115 7.58 3.29 -0.69
CA SER A 115 8.52 4.09 0.11
C SER A 115 8.96 5.37 -0.62
N LYS A 116 8.03 6.01 -1.33
CA LYS A 116 8.22 7.24 -2.11
C LYS A 116 7.13 8.24 -1.74
N GLU A 117 7.43 9.53 -1.87
CA GLU A 117 6.39 10.57 -1.78
C GLU A 117 5.51 10.54 -3.04
N ASP A 118 4.42 9.79 -2.97
CA ASP A 118 3.42 9.70 -4.03
C ASP A 118 2.01 9.63 -3.44
N SER A 119 1.14 10.57 -3.84
CA SER A 119 -0.23 10.68 -3.34
C SER A 119 -1.28 10.11 -4.32
N THR A 120 -0.86 9.40 -5.36
CA THR A 120 -1.75 8.82 -6.36
C THR A 120 -2.61 7.75 -5.69
N PRO A 121 -3.96 7.88 -5.72
CA PRO A 121 -4.84 6.86 -5.19
C PRO A 121 -4.68 5.56 -5.96
N ILE A 122 -4.73 4.42 -5.26
CA ILE A 122 -4.53 3.11 -5.89
C ILE A 122 -5.77 2.66 -6.67
N HIS A 123 -6.97 3.03 -6.19
CA HIS A 123 -8.20 2.64 -6.83
C HIS A 123 -8.29 3.20 -8.25
N GLY A 124 -8.67 2.35 -9.21
CA GLY A 124 -8.80 2.72 -10.62
C GLY A 124 -7.48 2.87 -11.38
N LEU A 125 -6.33 2.58 -10.75
CA LEU A 125 -5.07 2.47 -11.48
C LEU A 125 -5.09 1.27 -12.42
N THR A 126 -4.50 1.44 -13.59
CA THR A 126 -4.16 0.33 -14.47
C THR A 126 -2.77 -0.19 -14.17
N PHE A 127 -2.43 -1.38 -14.69
CA PHE A 127 -1.07 -1.88 -14.65
C PHE A 127 -0.04 -0.89 -15.25
N GLN A 128 -0.39 -0.21 -16.34
CA GLN A 128 0.46 0.86 -16.90
C GLN A 128 0.62 2.04 -15.92
N GLY A 129 -0.45 2.41 -15.22
CA GLY A 129 -0.42 3.43 -14.17
C GLY A 129 0.56 3.06 -13.06
N VAL A 130 0.47 1.83 -12.54
CA VAL A 130 1.41 1.29 -11.55
C VAL A 130 2.85 1.34 -12.09
N GLU A 131 3.09 0.84 -13.30
CA GLU A 131 4.41 0.82 -13.93
C GLU A 131 5.03 2.22 -14.04
N SER A 132 4.25 3.22 -14.45
CA SER A 132 4.71 4.60 -14.59
C SER A 132 5.21 5.23 -13.28
N ILE A 133 4.77 4.71 -12.13
CA ILE A 133 5.12 5.21 -10.79
C ILE A 133 6.20 4.32 -10.16
N ALA A 134 6.04 3.01 -10.25
CA ALA A 134 6.88 2.02 -9.60
C ALA A 134 8.21 1.80 -10.35
N GLY A 135 8.22 1.91 -11.67
CA GLY A 135 9.39 1.71 -12.52
C GLY A 135 9.36 0.38 -13.29
N LYS A 136 10.52 -0.26 -13.45
CA LYS A 136 10.70 -1.43 -14.34
C LYS A 136 9.70 -2.56 -14.07
N TRP A 137 9.25 -3.19 -15.15
CA TRP A 137 8.30 -4.29 -15.15
C TRP A 137 8.82 -5.55 -14.45
N HIS A 138 7.96 -6.12 -13.62
CA HIS A 138 8.17 -7.41 -12.99
C HIS A 138 6.80 -8.07 -12.88
N TYR A 139 6.33 -8.69 -13.95
CA TYR A 139 5.02 -9.32 -13.95
C TYR A 139 5.13 -10.76 -13.48
N LYS A 140 4.14 -11.21 -12.71
CA LYS A 140 3.93 -12.62 -12.38
C LYS A 140 2.47 -12.93 -12.58
N ALA A 141 2.15 -14.11 -13.08
CA ALA A 141 0.79 -14.62 -13.09
C ALA A 141 0.76 -16.00 -12.46
N SER A 142 -0.35 -16.34 -11.83
CA SER A 142 -0.63 -17.72 -11.42
C SER A 142 -0.82 -18.60 -12.64
N CYS A 143 -1.42 -19.78 -12.47
CA CYS A 143 -1.87 -20.54 -13.62
C CYS A 143 -2.78 -19.67 -14.52
N ILE A 144 -2.47 -19.62 -15.82
CA ILE A 144 -3.24 -18.89 -16.85
C ILE A 144 -3.71 -19.80 -17.99
N TYR A 145 -3.30 -21.06 -18.00
CA TYR A 145 -3.58 -22.02 -19.07
C TYR A 145 -3.88 -23.40 -18.47
N LEU A 146 -5.05 -23.96 -18.80
CA LEU A 146 -5.52 -25.28 -18.33
C LEU A 146 -5.50 -25.46 -16.79
N CYS A 147 -5.94 -24.45 -16.05
CA CYS A 147 -5.81 -24.37 -14.59
C CYS A 147 -6.78 -25.24 -13.78
N GLY A 148 -7.75 -25.86 -14.44
CA GLY A 148 -8.87 -26.54 -13.78
C GLY A 148 -9.76 -25.56 -13.00
N ASN A 149 -10.92 -26.04 -12.56
CA ASN A 149 -11.98 -25.19 -11.98
C ASN A 149 -11.77 -24.85 -10.48
N GLY A 150 -10.53 -24.84 -9.97
CA GLY A 150 -10.29 -24.80 -8.52
C GLY A 150 -9.21 -23.85 -8.03
N VAL A 151 -8.51 -23.14 -8.93
CA VAL A 151 -7.39 -22.27 -8.55
C VAL A 151 -7.71 -20.83 -8.94
N PRO A 152 -7.96 -19.93 -7.97
CA PRO A 152 -8.10 -18.50 -8.23
C PRO A 152 -6.93 -17.99 -9.06
N SER A 153 -7.25 -17.41 -10.22
CA SER A 153 -6.23 -17.00 -11.19
C SER A 153 -6.00 -15.50 -11.11
N HIS A 154 -4.74 -15.09 -11.06
CA HIS A 154 -4.34 -13.71 -10.84
C HIS A 154 -3.13 -13.34 -11.70
N VAL A 155 -3.07 -12.06 -12.08
CA VAL A 155 -1.86 -11.44 -12.61
C VAL A 155 -1.44 -10.30 -11.68
N TYR A 156 -0.14 -10.15 -11.49
CA TYR A 156 0.48 -9.20 -10.59
C TYR A 156 1.60 -8.43 -11.29
N TYR A 157 1.68 -7.13 -10.99
CA TYR A 157 2.92 -6.38 -11.04
C TYR A 157 3.57 -6.52 -9.67
N TRP A 158 4.73 -7.18 -9.63
CA TRP A 158 5.42 -7.61 -8.43
C TRP A 158 6.68 -6.80 -8.19
N LEU A 159 6.83 -6.23 -7.01
CA LEU A 159 8.02 -5.54 -6.55
C LEU A 159 8.76 -6.44 -5.57
N PRO A 160 9.98 -6.87 -5.90
CA PRO A 160 10.78 -7.66 -4.97
C PRO A 160 11.05 -6.84 -3.71
N GLY A 161 11.02 -7.52 -2.57
CA GLY A 161 11.40 -6.91 -1.30
C GLY A 161 12.88 -6.57 -1.30
N ASP A 162 13.21 -5.40 -0.76
CA ASP A 162 14.59 -5.00 -0.52
C ASP A 162 14.89 -4.96 0.99
N ASN A 163 16.18 -5.00 1.33
CA ASN A 163 16.60 -4.98 2.73
C ASN A 163 16.20 -3.68 3.46
N ALA A 164 16.10 -2.54 2.76
CA ALA A 164 15.70 -1.28 3.37
C ALA A 164 14.22 -1.30 3.80
N ASN A 165 13.39 -2.05 3.08
CA ASN A 165 11.98 -2.27 3.35
C ASN A 165 11.73 -3.60 4.09
N ARG A 166 12.72 -4.11 4.84
CA ARG A 166 12.64 -5.34 5.66
C ARG A 166 12.24 -6.58 4.87
N ASN A 167 12.66 -6.66 3.60
CA ASN A 167 12.32 -7.74 2.68
C ASN A 167 10.80 -7.95 2.53
N ILE A 168 10.02 -6.86 2.59
CA ILE A 168 8.58 -6.91 2.30
C ILE A 168 8.40 -6.76 0.80
N GLU A 169 7.80 -7.77 0.18
CA GLU A 169 7.37 -7.74 -1.21
C GLU A 169 6.02 -7.01 -1.33
N VAL A 170 5.79 -6.38 -2.48
CA VAL A 170 4.52 -5.72 -2.80
C VAL A 170 4.07 -6.18 -4.17
N ALA A 171 2.81 -6.54 -4.33
CA ALA A 171 2.22 -6.89 -5.61
C ALA A 171 0.90 -6.15 -5.83
N PHE A 172 0.74 -5.58 -7.03
CA PHE A 172 -0.50 -4.95 -7.48
C PHE A 172 -1.15 -5.91 -8.47
N GLY A 173 -2.38 -6.34 -8.20
CA GLY A 173 -2.96 -7.50 -8.87
C GLY A 173 -4.33 -7.27 -9.48
N ARG A 174 -4.75 -8.25 -10.30
CA ARG A 174 -6.10 -8.36 -10.83
C ARG A 174 -6.53 -9.83 -10.90
N ASP A 175 -7.77 -10.11 -10.49
CA ASP A 175 -8.44 -11.37 -10.79
C ASP A 175 -8.59 -11.60 -12.29
N LEU A 176 -8.17 -12.78 -12.74
CA LEU A 176 -8.27 -13.19 -14.14
C LEU A 176 -9.62 -13.83 -14.47
N ASP A 177 -10.47 -14.09 -13.47
CA ASP A 177 -11.80 -14.67 -13.67
C ASP A 177 -12.84 -13.63 -14.09
N ASP A 178 -12.53 -12.33 -13.95
CA ASP A 178 -13.41 -11.24 -14.36
C ASP A 178 -13.61 -11.19 -15.88
N GLU A 179 -14.88 -11.06 -16.31
CA GLU A 179 -15.25 -10.97 -17.73
C GLU A 179 -14.53 -9.83 -18.46
N GLU A 180 -14.28 -8.70 -17.78
CA GLU A 180 -13.58 -7.54 -18.33
C GLU A 180 -12.12 -7.83 -18.66
N VAL A 181 -11.52 -8.84 -18.01
CA VAL A 181 -10.10 -9.20 -18.14
C VAL A 181 -9.89 -10.31 -19.19
N GLN A 182 -10.93 -11.11 -19.48
CA GLN A 182 -10.87 -12.24 -20.41
C GLN A 182 -10.25 -11.90 -21.78
N PRO A 183 -10.55 -10.76 -22.44
CA PRO A 183 -9.93 -10.43 -23.71
C PRO A 183 -8.41 -10.19 -23.61
N ALA A 184 -7.96 -9.56 -22.51
CA ALA A 184 -6.54 -9.33 -22.25
C ALA A 184 -5.83 -10.64 -21.90
N LEU A 185 -6.47 -11.50 -21.09
CA LEU A 185 -5.99 -12.84 -20.74
C LEU A 185 -5.82 -13.72 -21.98
N GLN A 186 -6.82 -13.75 -22.87
CA GLN A 186 -6.74 -14.53 -24.11
C GLN A 186 -5.56 -14.05 -24.98
N LYS A 187 -5.43 -12.73 -25.19
CA LYS A 187 -4.30 -12.17 -25.95
C LYS A 187 -2.96 -12.51 -25.32
N MET A 188 -2.86 -12.46 -23.99
CA MET A 188 -1.67 -12.83 -23.24
C MET A 188 -1.32 -14.30 -23.48
N ASN A 189 -2.28 -15.21 -23.28
CA ASN A 189 -2.12 -16.65 -23.47
C ASN A 189 -1.69 -16.99 -24.90
N ASP A 190 -2.39 -16.48 -25.91
CA ASP A 190 -2.08 -16.76 -27.32
C ASP A 190 -0.64 -16.37 -27.67
N ARG A 191 -0.17 -15.22 -27.17
CA ARG A 191 1.19 -14.74 -27.41
C ARG A 191 2.23 -15.52 -26.64
N LEU A 192 1.97 -15.86 -25.38
CA LEU A 192 2.89 -16.68 -24.59
C LEU A 192 3.03 -18.07 -25.21
N VAL A 193 1.93 -18.72 -25.61
CA VAL A 193 1.95 -20.02 -26.28
C VAL A 193 2.70 -19.94 -27.60
N ALA A 194 2.45 -18.91 -28.41
CA ALA A 194 3.16 -18.71 -29.68
C ALA A 194 4.68 -18.50 -29.51
N GLN A 195 5.12 -17.93 -28.38
CA GLN A 195 6.54 -17.66 -28.12
C GLN A 195 7.27 -18.76 -27.34
N LEU A 196 6.57 -19.48 -26.46
CA LEU A 196 7.18 -20.36 -25.44
C LEU A 196 6.67 -21.80 -25.47
N SER A 197 5.61 -22.12 -26.23
CA SER A 197 4.85 -23.39 -26.24
C SER A 197 3.77 -23.53 -25.15
N GLU A 198 2.77 -24.37 -25.42
CA GLU A 198 1.67 -24.68 -24.47
C GLU A 198 2.20 -25.25 -23.16
N GLU A 199 3.17 -26.18 -23.22
CA GLU A 199 3.75 -26.83 -22.05
C GLU A 199 4.40 -25.81 -21.10
N PHE A 200 5.16 -24.86 -21.67
CA PHE A 200 5.86 -23.83 -20.90
C PHE A 200 4.88 -22.88 -20.21
N VAL A 201 3.76 -22.58 -20.86
CA VAL A 201 2.70 -21.73 -20.30
C VAL A 201 1.89 -22.48 -19.25
N GLN A 202 1.55 -23.74 -19.51
CA GLN A 202 0.82 -24.62 -18.60
C GLN A 202 1.53 -24.77 -17.25
N PHE A 203 2.86 -24.93 -17.28
CA PHE A 203 3.67 -25.09 -16.06
C PHE A 203 4.16 -23.77 -15.45
N GLY A 204 3.65 -22.62 -15.89
CA GLY A 204 3.97 -21.32 -15.28
C GLY A 204 5.41 -20.85 -15.50
N GLN A 205 6.18 -21.51 -16.37
CA GLN A 205 7.62 -21.27 -16.54
C GLN A 205 7.92 -19.88 -17.14
N PHE A 206 6.93 -19.25 -17.78
CA PHE A 206 7.03 -17.88 -18.31
C PHE A 206 7.32 -16.83 -17.23
N ASN A 207 6.91 -17.09 -15.98
CA ASN A 207 7.22 -16.23 -14.84
C ASN A 207 8.72 -16.12 -14.55
N CYS A 208 9.50 -17.10 -15.01
CA CYS A 208 10.95 -17.18 -14.81
C CYS A 208 11.73 -16.53 -15.95
N LEU A 209 11.05 -15.97 -16.96
CA LEU A 209 11.67 -15.34 -18.12
C LEU A 209 11.43 -13.82 -18.09
N PRO A 210 12.30 -13.05 -17.41
CA PRO A 210 12.07 -11.63 -17.15
C PRO A 210 11.98 -10.74 -18.40
N ASN A 211 12.43 -11.22 -19.56
CA ASN A 211 12.30 -10.49 -20.83
C ASN A 211 11.10 -10.98 -21.65
N LYS A 212 10.95 -12.30 -21.84
CA LYS A 212 9.93 -12.84 -22.76
C LYS A 212 8.52 -12.89 -22.14
N GLY A 213 8.41 -13.35 -20.90
CA GLY A 213 7.12 -13.42 -20.21
C GLY A 213 6.61 -12.03 -19.84
N ASN A 214 7.47 -11.22 -19.22
CA ASN A 214 7.09 -9.90 -18.72
C ASN A 214 6.64 -8.94 -19.82
N GLU A 215 7.31 -8.91 -20.98
CA GLU A 215 6.92 -8.02 -22.07
C GLU A 215 5.52 -8.37 -22.60
N VAL A 216 5.21 -9.66 -22.74
CA VAL A 216 3.89 -10.10 -23.19
C VAL A 216 2.81 -9.75 -22.17
N MET A 217 3.08 -10.00 -20.88
CA MET A 217 2.15 -9.65 -19.79
C MET A 217 1.93 -8.14 -19.69
N ALA A 218 2.99 -7.35 -19.74
CA ALA A 218 2.91 -5.89 -19.71
C ALA A 218 2.08 -5.34 -20.87
N GLU A 219 2.31 -5.82 -22.09
CA GLU A 219 1.57 -5.37 -23.26
C GLU A 219 0.08 -5.76 -23.21
N ALA A 220 -0.23 -6.98 -22.75
CA ALA A 220 -1.60 -7.46 -22.67
C ALA A 220 -2.39 -6.76 -21.55
N MET A 221 -1.77 -6.54 -20.40
CA MET A 221 -2.44 -6.05 -19.19
C MET A 221 -2.38 -4.54 -18.99
N ARG A 222 -1.65 -3.78 -19.82
CA ARG A 222 -1.45 -2.32 -19.67
C ARG A 222 -2.68 -1.50 -19.27
N SER A 223 -3.84 -1.78 -19.88
CA SER A 223 -5.08 -1.03 -19.68
C SER A 223 -6.02 -1.67 -18.66
N VAL A 224 -5.68 -2.85 -18.14
CA VAL A 224 -6.46 -3.55 -17.13
C VAL A 224 -6.26 -2.84 -15.80
N GLN A 225 -7.37 -2.55 -15.12
CA GLN A 225 -7.35 -1.96 -13.78
C GLN A 225 -6.96 -3.00 -12.75
N ILE A 226 -6.07 -2.63 -11.82
CA ILE A 226 -5.81 -3.45 -10.65
C ILE A 226 -7.04 -3.47 -9.75
N ASP A 227 -7.27 -4.59 -9.07
CA ASP A 227 -8.35 -4.75 -8.09
C ASP A 227 -7.84 -5.04 -6.68
N ARG A 228 -6.51 -5.24 -6.53
CA ARG A 228 -5.90 -5.60 -5.26
C ARG A 228 -4.46 -5.10 -5.10
N VAL A 229 -4.06 -5.00 -3.85
CA VAL A 229 -2.67 -4.87 -3.42
C VAL A 229 -2.37 -5.93 -2.38
N VAL A 230 -1.30 -6.67 -2.56
CA VAL A 230 -0.80 -7.68 -1.63
C VAL A 230 0.59 -7.27 -1.18
N PHE A 231 0.89 -7.40 0.11
CA PHE A 231 2.25 -7.22 0.60
C PHE A 231 2.55 -8.12 1.79
N GLY A 232 3.80 -8.58 1.90
CA GLY A 232 4.20 -9.56 2.91
C GLY A 232 5.67 -9.95 2.84
N ARG A 233 6.12 -10.78 3.79
CA ARG A 233 7.49 -11.34 3.80
C ARG A 233 7.58 -12.73 3.21
N GLU A 234 6.44 -13.37 2.96
CA GLU A 234 6.42 -14.61 2.20
C GLU A 234 6.42 -14.24 0.72
N ARG A 235 7.43 -14.76 0.03
CA ARG A 235 7.63 -14.79 -1.43
C ARG A 235 6.28 -14.91 -2.13
N ILE A 236 5.75 -13.81 -2.69
CA ILE A 236 4.45 -13.78 -3.37
C ILE A 236 4.46 -14.78 -4.55
N ASP A 237 5.63 -15.10 -5.10
CA ASP A 237 5.84 -16.21 -6.04
C ASP A 237 5.54 -17.60 -5.49
N LEU A 238 5.80 -17.89 -4.22
CA LEU A 238 5.45 -19.18 -3.63
C LEU A 238 3.94 -19.37 -3.53
N GLN A 239 3.19 -18.30 -3.25
CA GLN A 239 1.72 -18.35 -3.29
C GLN A 239 1.17 -18.52 -4.70
N LEU A 240 1.92 -18.08 -5.71
CA LEU A 240 1.60 -18.29 -7.11
C LEU A 240 2.02 -19.68 -7.62
N GLY A 241 2.65 -20.52 -6.78
CA GLY A 241 3.18 -21.83 -7.18
C GLY A 241 4.33 -21.72 -8.20
N ILE A 242 5.06 -20.61 -8.20
CA ILE A 242 6.13 -20.33 -9.16
C ILE A 242 7.46 -20.81 -8.59
N ASP A 243 7.93 -21.97 -9.02
CA ASP A 243 9.29 -22.44 -8.76
C ASP A 243 10.21 -22.11 -9.96
N CYS A 244 10.86 -20.95 -9.90
CA CYS A 244 11.95 -20.64 -10.80
C CYS A 244 13.22 -21.30 -10.28
N VAL A 245 13.54 -22.49 -10.81
CA VAL A 245 14.88 -23.08 -10.61
C VAL A 245 15.89 -22.15 -11.28
N GLU A 246 16.68 -21.44 -10.48
CA GLU A 246 17.84 -20.70 -10.99
C GLU A 246 18.77 -21.72 -11.66
N GLY A 247 18.90 -21.59 -12.99
CA GLY A 247 19.88 -22.34 -13.79
C GLY A 247 21.24 -21.66 -13.78
#